data_AF-A0A147ESR8-F1
#
_entry.id   AF-A0A147ESR8-F1
#
_cell.length_a   1.000
_cell.length_b   1.000
_cell.length_c   1.000
_cell.angle_alpha   90.00
_cell.angle_beta   90.00
_cell.angle_gamma   90.00
#
_symmetry.space_group_name_H-M   'P 1'
#
loop_
_entity.id
_entity.type
_entity.pdbx_description
1 polymer ?
#
loop_
_entity_poly.entity_id
_entity_poly.type
_entity_poly.pdbx_seq_one_letter_code
_entity_poly.pdbx_strand_id
1 'polypeptide(L)'
;FLAVGALEALGIGRVTSVLAGTGDDLVSLWQVAGVGALAANGINNLPAYLALESVAGSPARLAALLIGVNAGPIVTPWASLATLLWHDRLTAAGVEVKWGRFIVLGAVIAPLILILGVLPLAL
;
A
#
# COMPACT_ATOMS: atom_id res chain seq x y z
N PHE A 1 -12.93 2.89 10.97
CA PHE A 1 -14.00 3.82 10.57
C PHE A 1 -13.89 5.18 11.27
N LEU A 2 -13.96 5.29 12.60
CA LEU A 2 -13.77 6.58 13.31
C LEU A 2 -12.37 7.21 13.13
N ALA A 3 -11.30 6.41 13.14
CA ALA A 3 -9.93 6.92 12.98
C ALA A 3 -9.64 7.48 11.57
N VAL A 4 -10.19 6.87 10.52
CA VAL A 4 -10.04 7.35 9.12
C VAL A 4 -10.80 8.66 8.93
N GLY A 5 -12.03 8.76 9.43
CA GLY A 5 -12.80 10.02 9.41
C GLY A 5 -12.16 11.14 10.24
N ALA A 6 -11.47 10.81 11.33
CA ALA A 6 -10.70 11.78 12.12
C ALA A 6 -9.44 12.28 11.37
N LEU A 7 -8.75 11.40 10.63
CA LEU A 7 -7.60 11.76 9.79
C LEU A 7 -8.04 12.65 8.61
N GLU A 8 -9.18 12.38 7.98
CA GLU A 8 -9.76 13.25 6.94
C GLU A 8 -10.12 14.64 7.48
N ALA A 9 -10.71 14.72 8.68
CA ALA A 9 -11.03 15.98 9.36
C ALA A 9 -9.78 16.82 9.72
N LEU A 10 -8.60 16.20 9.82
CA LEU A 10 -7.32 16.85 10.08
C LEU A 10 -6.60 17.35 8.81
N GLY A 11 -7.23 17.27 7.63
CA GLY A 11 -6.70 17.88 6.40
C GLY A 11 -5.75 17.00 5.58
N ILE A 12 -5.67 15.70 5.88
CA ILE A 12 -4.87 14.73 5.11
C ILE A 12 -5.31 14.66 3.63
N GLY A 13 -6.58 14.94 3.31
CA GLY A 13 -7.09 14.94 1.95
C GLY A 13 -6.36 15.89 0.98
N ARG A 14 -5.81 17.01 1.46
CA ARG A 14 -4.96 17.91 0.65
C ARG A 14 -3.55 17.36 0.46
N VAL A 15 -2.99 16.75 1.49
CA VAL A 15 -1.66 16.15 1.43
C VAL A 15 -1.67 14.94 0.50
N THR A 16 -2.72 14.12 0.58
CA THR A 16 -2.88 12.94 -0.29
C THR A 16 -3.14 13.31 -1.74
N SER A 17 -3.91 14.36 -2.02
CA SER A 17 -4.14 14.80 -3.41
C SER A 17 -2.89 15.40 -4.06
N VAL A 18 -2.08 16.16 -3.32
CA VAL A 18 -0.77 16.65 -3.82
C VAL A 18 0.19 15.50 -4.04
N LEU A 19 0.25 14.54 -3.11
CA LEU A 19 1.17 13.40 -3.22
C LEU A 19 0.77 12.39 -4.29
N ALA A 20 -0.53 12.18 -4.52
CA ALA A 20 -1.04 11.22 -5.50
C ALA A 20 -1.09 11.78 -6.94
N GLY A 21 -0.94 13.09 -7.12
CA GLY A 21 -1.05 13.74 -8.43
C GLY A 21 -2.44 13.58 -9.07
N THR A 22 -2.58 14.04 -10.32
CA THR A 22 -3.88 14.03 -11.04
C THR A 22 -3.82 13.41 -12.43
N GLY A 23 -2.65 12.97 -12.90
CA GLY A 23 -2.49 12.38 -14.23
C GLY A 23 -2.88 10.90 -14.28
N ASP A 24 -3.07 10.41 -15.51
CA ASP A 24 -3.32 9.00 -15.83
C ASP A 24 -2.18 8.39 -16.68
N ASP A 25 -1.11 9.14 -16.95
CA ASP A 25 0.08 8.60 -17.60
C ASP A 25 0.82 7.61 -16.68
N LEU A 26 1.69 6.78 -17.25
CA LEU A 26 2.39 5.73 -16.53
C LEU A 26 3.11 6.23 -15.25
N VAL A 27 3.73 7.41 -15.30
CA VAL A 27 4.45 7.97 -14.14
C VAL A 27 3.46 8.36 -13.04
N SER A 28 2.34 8.99 -13.42
CA SER A 28 1.26 9.32 -12.48
C SER A 28 0.62 8.07 -11.86
N LEU A 29 0.45 6.98 -12.62
CA LEU A 29 -0.06 5.72 -12.08
C LEU A 29 0.91 5.08 -11.08
N TRP A 30 2.22 5.10 -11.38
CA TRP A 30 3.25 4.67 -10.42
C TRP A 30 3.29 5.55 -9.17
N GLN A 31 3.07 6.86 -9.30
CA GLN A 31 2.98 7.78 -8.18
C GLN A 31 1.84 7.38 -7.23
N VAL A 32 0.63 7.18 -7.76
CA VAL A 32 -0.53 6.74 -6.94
C VAL A 32 -0.26 5.40 -6.27
N ALA A 33 0.26 4.42 -7.01
CA ALA A 33 0.59 3.11 -6.46
C ALA A 33 1.66 3.20 -5.35
N GLY A 34 2.68 4.04 -5.55
CA GLY A 34 3.72 4.29 -4.55
C GLY A 34 3.19 4.94 -3.28
N VAL A 35 2.33 5.97 -3.42
CA VAL A 35 1.66 6.61 -2.26
C VAL A 35 0.80 5.60 -1.50
N GLY A 36 0.03 4.77 -2.21
CA GLY A 36 -0.74 3.69 -1.61
C GLY A 36 0.12 2.69 -0.84
N ALA A 37 1.24 2.28 -1.43
CA ALA A 37 2.17 1.34 -0.80
C ALA A 37 2.83 1.90 0.47
N LEU A 38 3.24 3.17 0.44
CA LEU A 38 3.82 3.85 1.59
C LEU A 38 2.79 4.01 2.72
N ALA A 39 1.59 4.48 2.38
CA ALA A 39 0.50 4.61 3.34
C ALA A 39 0.16 3.25 3.98
N ALA A 40 0.03 2.20 3.18
CA ALA A 40 -0.32 0.87 3.67
C ALA A 40 0.76 0.27 4.59
N ASN A 41 2.05 0.56 4.37
CA ASN A 41 3.12 0.16 5.31
C ASN A 41 3.05 0.87 6.67
N GLY A 42 2.48 2.08 6.71
CA GLY A 42 2.28 2.84 7.93
C GLY A 42 1.03 2.43 8.70
N ILE A 43 -0.11 2.28 7.99
CA ILE A 43 -1.44 2.19 8.61
C ILE A 43 -2.29 0.99 8.16
N ASN A 44 -1.72 -0.01 7.48
CA ASN A 44 -2.40 -1.18 6.90
C ASN A 44 -3.15 -0.87 5.58
N ASN A 45 -3.44 -1.89 4.77
CA ASN A 45 -4.00 -1.75 3.41
C ASN A 45 -5.40 -1.12 3.40
N LEU A 46 -6.32 -1.60 4.24
CA LEU A 46 -7.72 -1.15 4.20
C LEU A 46 -7.89 0.31 4.64
N PRO A 47 -7.29 0.78 5.76
CA PRO A 47 -7.32 2.20 6.12
C PRO A 47 -6.62 3.09 5.07
N ALA A 48 -5.51 2.64 4.49
CA ALA A 48 -4.81 3.37 3.44
C ALA A 48 -5.66 3.49 2.16
N TYR A 49 -6.32 2.41 1.74
CA TYR A 49 -7.26 2.43 0.62
C TYR A 49 -8.37 3.45 0.85
N LEU A 50 -9.07 3.36 1.98
CA LEU A 50 -10.20 4.27 2.26
C LEU A 50 -9.76 5.74 2.32
N ALA A 51 -8.56 6.04 2.80
CA ALA A 51 -8.03 7.40 2.85
C ALA A 51 -7.60 7.95 1.47
N LEU A 52 -7.40 7.09 0.48
CA LEU A 52 -6.87 7.45 -0.84
C LEU A 52 -7.86 7.17 -1.99
N GLU A 53 -8.93 6.43 -1.75
CA GLU A 53 -9.91 6.04 -2.77
C GLU A 53 -10.52 7.27 -3.46
N SER A 54 -10.85 8.30 -2.68
CA SER A 54 -11.44 9.54 -3.20
C SER A 54 -10.53 10.31 -4.16
N VAL A 55 -9.21 10.11 -4.09
CA VAL A 55 -8.22 10.74 -4.99
C VAL A 55 -7.85 9.87 -6.20
N ALA A 56 -8.38 8.64 -6.27
CA ALA A 56 -8.13 7.75 -7.40
C ALA A 56 -8.78 8.28 -8.69
N GLY A 57 -10.00 8.81 -8.68
CA GLY A 57 -10.57 9.64 -9.77
C GLY A 57 -10.80 8.98 -11.15
N SER A 58 -10.10 7.88 -11.48
CA SER A 58 -10.23 7.10 -12.71
C SER A 58 -10.11 5.60 -12.42
N PRO A 59 -10.66 4.70 -13.26
CA PRO A 59 -10.51 3.26 -13.07
C PRO A 59 -9.04 2.80 -13.07
N ALA A 60 -8.19 3.39 -13.91
CA ALA A 60 -6.77 3.05 -14.00
C ALA A 60 -6.03 3.44 -12.71
N ARG A 61 -6.27 4.66 -12.19
CA ARG A 61 -5.70 5.11 -10.92
C ARG A 61 -6.22 4.32 -9.73
N LEU A 62 -7.49 3.92 -9.74
CA LEU A 62 -8.04 3.05 -8.71
C LEU A 62 -7.36 1.67 -8.71
N ALA A 63 -7.16 1.09 -9.89
CA ALA A 63 -6.39 -0.15 -10.03
C ALA A 63 -4.94 0.02 -9.56
N ALA A 64 -4.27 1.12 -9.93
CA ALA A 64 -2.92 1.43 -9.48
C ALA A 64 -2.84 1.60 -7.94
N LEU A 65 -3.82 2.29 -7.35
CA LEU A 65 -3.95 2.42 -5.90
C LEU A 65 -4.11 1.05 -5.23
N LEU A 66 -4.99 0.19 -5.77
CA LEU A 66 -5.24 -1.16 -5.26
C LEU A 66 -3.98 -2.03 -5.32
N ILE A 67 -3.18 -1.93 -6.39
CA ILE A 67 -1.87 -2.58 -6.47
C ILE A 67 -0.96 -2.06 -5.36
N GLY A 68 -0.87 -0.74 -5.21
CA GLY A 68 -0.08 -0.07 -4.17
C GLY A 68 -0.39 -0.55 -2.76
N VAL A 69 -1.63 -0.38 -2.33
CA VAL A 69 -2.06 -0.66 -0.95
C VAL A 69 -1.98 -2.13 -0.57
N ASN A 70 -2.01 -3.06 -1.54
CA ASN A 70 -1.88 -4.50 -1.28
C ASN A 70 -0.44 -5.01 -1.42
N ALA A 71 0.37 -4.44 -2.31
CA ALA A 71 1.78 -4.79 -2.43
C ALA A 71 2.63 -4.17 -1.31
N GLY A 72 2.30 -2.96 -0.84
CA GLY A 72 3.03 -2.29 0.23
C GLY A 72 3.24 -3.14 1.49
N PRO A 73 2.18 -3.68 2.11
CA PRO A 73 2.26 -4.45 3.36
C PRO A 73 3.14 -5.71 3.35
N ILE A 74 3.68 -6.12 2.21
CA ILE A 74 4.66 -7.22 2.17
C ILE A 74 6.04 -6.77 2.68
N VAL A 75 6.28 -5.47 2.85
CA VAL A 75 7.54 -4.91 3.38
C VAL A 75 7.54 -4.92 4.92
N THR A 76 6.53 -4.33 5.56
CA THR A 76 6.49 -4.22 7.03
C THR A 76 5.56 -5.25 7.67
N PRO A 77 6.02 -5.99 8.71
CA PRO A 77 5.23 -7.06 9.33
C PRO A 77 3.87 -6.65 9.91
N TRP A 78 3.80 -5.45 10.49
CA TRP A 78 2.61 -4.95 11.18
C TRP A 78 1.53 -4.41 10.22
N ALA A 79 1.89 -4.14 8.96
CA ALA A 79 0.97 -3.60 7.98
C ALA A 79 -0.09 -4.60 7.52
N SER A 80 0.04 -5.88 7.89
CA SER A 80 -0.91 -6.94 7.51
C SER A 80 -1.21 -7.86 8.68
N LEU A 81 -2.48 -7.91 9.09
CA LEU A 81 -2.95 -8.87 10.11
C LEU A 81 -2.72 -10.31 9.67
N ALA A 82 -2.87 -10.61 8.36
CA ALA A 82 -2.59 -11.93 7.84
C ALA A 82 -1.13 -12.34 8.06
N THR A 83 -0.19 -11.41 7.91
CA THR A 83 1.24 -11.65 8.17
C THR A 83 1.49 -11.95 9.66
N LEU A 84 0.85 -11.21 10.56
CA LEU A 84 0.96 -11.44 12.00
C LEU A 84 0.33 -12.76 12.44
N LEU A 85 -0.85 -13.10 11.91
CA LEU A 85 -1.51 -14.37 12.19
C LEU A 85 -0.68 -15.56 11.69
N TRP A 86 -0.06 -15.43 10.52
CA TRP A 86 0.83 -16.46 10.00
C TRP A 86 2.10 -16.61 10.83
N HIS A 87 2.70 -15.50 11.26
CA HIS A 87 3.83 -15.52 12.17
C HIS A 87 3.51 -16.21 13.49
N ASP A 88 2.34 -15.95 14.06
CA ASP A 88 1.88 -16.62 15.28
C ASP A 88 1.77 -18.15 15.07
N ARG A 89 1.26 -18.61 13.92
CA ARG A 89 1.25 -20.03 13.57
C ARG A 89 2.65 -20.64 13.40
N LEU A 90 3.57 -19.93 12.76
CA LEU A 90 4.95 -20.38 12.61
C LEU A 90 5.64 -20.50 13.97
N THR A 91 5.42 -19.53 14.85
CA THR A 91 5.96 -19.53 16.22
C THR A 91 5.40 -20.71 17.01
N ALA A 92 4.10 -20.98 16.93
CA ALA A 92 3.47 -22.14 17.57
C ALA A 92 4.01 -23.48 17.04
N ALA A 93 4.51 -23.53 15.80
CA ALA A 93 5.17 -24.69 15.21
C ALA A 93 6.68 -24.76 15.48
N GLY A 94 7.24 -23.84 16.29
CA GLY A 94 8.68 -23.79 16.58
C GLY A 94 9.54 -23.26 15.43
N VAL A 95 8.95 -22.58 14.45
CA VAL A 95 9.65 -22.00 13.29
C VAL A 95 9.91 -20.51 13.52
N GLU A 96 11.18 -20.14 13.63
CA GLU A 96 11.59 -18.75 13.79
C GLU A 96 11.71 -18.01 12.44
N VAL A 97 11.13 -16.81 12.37
CA VAL A 97 11.23 -15.93 11.21
C VAL A 97 12.19 -14.77 11.52
N LYS A 98 13.22 -14.61 10.70
CA LYS A 98 14.12 -13.45 10.78
C LYS A 98 13.48 -12.24 10.11
N TRP A 99 12.90 -11.34 10.88
CA TRP A 99 12.20 -10.14 10.39
C TRP A 99 13.04 -9.27 9.45
N GLY A 100 14.34 -9.12 9.71
CA GLY A 100 15.23 -8.37 8.80
C GLY A 100 15.27 -8.97 7.39
N ARG A 101 15.30 -10.30 7.26
CA ARG A 101 15.27 -10.97 5.95
C ARG A 101 13.92 -10.80 5.28
N PHE A 102 12.82 -10.89 6.04
CA PHE A 102 11.47 -10.65 5.53
C PHE A 102 11.35 -9.23 4.94
N ILE A 103 11.76 -8.21 5.71
CA ILE A 103 11.69 -6.80 5.30
C ILE A 103 12.54 -6.55 4.05
N VAL A 104 13.78 -7.09 3.99
CA VAL A 104 14.64 -6.91 2.80
C VAL A 104 14.04 -7.55 1.56
N LEU A 105 13.51 -8.77 1.66
CA LEU A 105 12.85 -9.41 0.53
C LEU A 105 11.61 -8.64 0.10
N GLY A 106 10.79 -8.18 1.05
CA GLY A 106 9.63 -7.34 0.78
C GLY A 106 10.02 -6.04 0.08
N ALA A 107 11.08 -5.36 0.55
CA ALA A 107 11.59 -4.13 -0.03
C ALA A 107 12.11 -4.28 -1.47
N VAL A 108 12.46 -5.51 -1.89
CA VAL A 108 12.82 -5.83 -3.28
C VAL A 108 11.58 -6.21 -4.10
N ILE A 109 10.71 -7.06 -3.54
CA ILE A 109 9.54 -7.60 -4.25
C ILE A 109 8.47 -6.52 -4.46
N ALA A 110 8.22 -5.64 -3.49
CA ALA A 110 7.17 -4.64 -3.58
C ALA A 110 7.39 -3.67 -4.76
N PRO A 111 8.57 -3.04 -4.94
CA PRO A 111 8.83 -2.21 -6.12
C PRO A 111 8.66 -2.95 -7.44
N LEU A 112 9.06 -4.23 -7.52
CA LEU A 112 8.86 -5.04 -8.73
C LEU A 112 7.38 -5.24 -9.03
N ILE A 113 6.55 -5.53 -8.02
CA ILE A 113 5.09 -5.62 -8.18
C ILE A 113 4.49 -4.28 -8.62
N LEU A 114 4.92 -3.17 -8.02
CA LEU A 114 4.42 -1.84 -8.40
C LEU A 114 4.76 -1.53 -9.86
N ILE A 115 6.01 -1.73 -10.27
CA ILE A 115 6.47 -1.42 -11.62
C ILE A 115 5.73 -2.30 -12.63
N LEU A 116 5.78 -3.62 -12.45
CA LEU A 116 5.25 -4.59 -13.40
C LEU A 116 3.72 -4.63 -13.41
N GLY A 117 3.08 -4.46 -12.25
CA GLY A 117 1.62 -4.50 -12.12
C GLY A 117 0.94 -3.26 -12.67
N VAL A 118 1.60 -2.10 -12.62
CA VAL A 118 1.03 -0.84 -13.13
C VAL A 118 1.25 -0.67 -14.64
N LEU A 119 2.33 -1.25 -15.21
CA LEU A 119 2.63 -1.14 -16.64
C LEU A 119 1.42 -1.39 -17.57
N PRO A 120 0.61 -2.46 -17.38
CA PRO A 120 -0.55 -2.72 -18.24
C PRO A 120 -1.68 -1.69 -18.13
N LEU A 121 -1.71 -0.87 -17.06
CA LEU A 121 -2.75 0.13 -16.85
C LEU A 121 -2.55 1.39 -17.71
N ALA A 122 -1.35 1.56 -18.29
CA ALA A 122 -0.99 2.69 -19.13
C ALA A 122 -0.98 2.36 -20.64
N LEU A 123 -1.44 1.15 -21.01
CA LEU A 123 -1.48 0.64 -22.39
C LEU A 123 -2.87 0.78 -23.03
#